data_AF-A0A1H6BN55-F1
#
_entry.id   AF-A0A1H6BN55-F1
#
_cell.length_a   1.000
_cell.length_b   1.000
_cell.length_c   1.000
_cell.angle_alpha   90.00
_cell.angle_beta   90.00
_cell.angle_gamma   90.00
#
_symmetry.space_group_name_H-M   'P 1'
#
loop_
_entity.id
_entity.type
_entity.pdbx_description
1 polymer ?
#
loop_
_entity_poly.entity_id
_entity_poly.type
_entity_poly.pdbx_seq_one_letter_code
_entity_poly.pdbx_strand_id
1 'polypeptide(L)' 'MIEWLFSPWVIIIIVLAVVIGNIAALKHTANMKFDQNPKVQSRKQQLDRLNELDKKKYGDQDKTKKGP' A
#
# COMPACT_ATOMS: atom_id res chain seq x y z
N MET A 1 -36.77 -27.31 12.34
CA MET A 1 -36.12 -25.98 12.25
C MET A 1 -34.59 -26.07 12.28
N ILE A 2 -33.98 -26.89 13.15
CA ILE A 2 -32.51 -27.03 13.25
C ILE A 2 -31.90 -27.86 12.09
N GLU A 3 -32.68 -28.73 11.45
CA GLU A 3 -32.24 -29.56 10.31
C GLU A 3 -31.79 -28.75 9.08
N TRP A 4 -32.32 -27.54 8.89
CA TRP A 4 -31.88 -26.66 7.81
C TRP A 4 -30.47 -26.10 8.07
N LEU A 5 -30.13 -25.86 9.33
CA LEU A 5 -28.83 -25.33 9.74
C LEU A 5 -27.71 -26.38 9.61
N PHE A 6 -28.03 -27.66 9.86
CA PHE A 6 -27.09 -28.79 9.70
C PHE A 6 -27.11 -29.40 8.29
N SER A 7 -27.73 -28.73 7.33
CA SER A 7 -27.67 -29.18 5.94
C SER A 7 -26.21 -29.12 5.43
N PRO A 8 -25.72 -30.14 4.72
CA PRO A 8 -24.32 -30.22 4.28
C PRO A 8 -23.86 -28.96 3.52
N TRP A 9 -24.74 -28.40 2.71
CA TRP A 9 -24.51 -27.16 1.97
C TRP A 9 -24.30 -25.93 2.86
N VAL A 10 -25.09 -25.78 3.92
CA VAL A 10 -25.03 -24.63 4.83
C VAL A 10 -23.74 -24.66 5.64
N ILE A 11 -23.33 -25.84 6.10
CA ILE A 11 -22.08 -26.04 6.83
C ILE A 11 -20.87 -25.62 5.96
N ILE A 12 -20.86 -25.98 4.68
CA ILE A 12 -19.78 -25.62 3.75
C ILE A 12 -19.67 -24.09 3.60
N ILE A 13 -20.81 -23.39 3.46
CA ILE A 13 -20.83 -21.92 3.34
C ILE A 13 -20.26 -21.27 4.61
N ILE A 14 -20.62 -21.77 5.78
CA ILE A 14 -20.12 -21.26 7.06
C ILE A 14 -18.60 -21.46 7.16
N VAL A 15 -18.10 -22.65 6.82
CA VAL A 15 -16.67 -22.95 6.85
C VAL A 15 -15.89 -22.06 5.88
N LEU A 16 -16.38 -21.89 4.65
CA LEU A 16 -15.77 -20.97 3.67
C LEU A 16 -15.79 -19.52 4.16
N ALA A 17 -16.88 -19.06 4.78
CA ALA A 17 -16.98 -17.72 5.35
C ALA A 17 -15.97 -17.50 6.49
N VAL A 18 -15.75 -18.49 7.35
CA VAL A 18 -14.73 -18.43 8.42
C VAL A 18 -13.32 -18.45 7.83
N VAL A 19 -13.06 -19.28 6.83
CA VAL A 19 -11.74 -19.36 6.16
C VAL A 19 -11.42 -18.04 5.44
N ILE A 20 -12.35 -17.53 4.63
CA ILE A 20 -12.20 -16.24 3.94
C ILE A 20 -12.16 -15.09 4.94
N GLY A 21 -12.96 -15.13 6.01
CA GLY A 21 -12.94 -14.12 7.08
C GLY A 21 -11.60 -14.07 7.82
N ASN A 22 -11.00 -15.22 8.11
CA ASN A 22 -9.66 -15.30 8.70
C ASN A 22 -8.58 -14.85 7.72
N ILE A 23 -8.65 -15.25 6.44
CA ILE A 23 -7.72 -14.79 5.41
C ILE A 23 -7.90 -13.29 5.17
N ALA A 24 -9.12 -12.76 5.22
CA ALA A 24 -9.41 -11.34 5.08
C ALA A 24 -8.94 -10.54 6.30
N ALA A 25 -9.04 -11.08 7.52
CA ALA A 25 -8.45 -10.47 8.71
C ALA A 25 -6.92 -10.50 8.67
N LEU A 26 -6.33 -11.61 8.21
CA LEU A 26 -4.89 -11.75 8.03
C LEU A 26 -4.38 -10.89 6.87
N LYS A 27 -5.13 -10.75 5.78
CA LYS A 27 -4.84 -9.83 4.68
C LYS A 27 -5.03 -8.40 5.17
N HIS A 28 -6.07 -8.09 5.92
CA HIS A 28 -6.29 -6.75 6.44
C HIS A 28 -5.27 -6.39 7.54
N THR A 29 -4.70 -7.33 8.27
CA THR A 29 -3.64 -7.07 9.27
C THR A 29 -2.22 -7.07 8.65
N ALA A 30 -1.92 -7.99 7.72
CA ALA A 30 -0.62 -8.06 7.05
C ALA A 30 -0.49 -7.03 5.90
N ASN A 31 -1.59 -6.67 5.24
CA ASN A 31 -1.61 -5.67 4.18
C ASN A 31 -1.62 -4.23 4.73
N MET A 32 -1.62 -4.01 6.05
CA MET A 32 -1.35 -2.69 6.65
C MET A 32 0.06 -2.16 6.36
N LYS A 33 0.94 -2.99 5.78
CA LYS A 33 2.30 -2.60 5.39
C LYS A 33 2.56 -2.59 3.88
N PHE A 34 1.69 -3.20 3.06
CA PHE A 34 2.03 -3.43 1.63
C PHE A 34 1.08 -2.82 0.61
N ASP A 35 -0.09 -2.34 1.02
CA ASP A 35 -1.02 -1.71 0.11
C ASP A 35 -1.36 -0.31 0.65
N GLN A 36 -0.78 0.69 0.00
CA GLN A 36 -1.25 2.08 0.03
C GLN A 36 -1.22 2.78 1.40
N ASN A 37 -0.02 3.16 1.86
CA ASN A 37 0.06 4.45 2.54
C ASN A 37 0.27 5.53 1.46
N PRO A 38 -0.77 6.25 1.00
CA PRO A 38 -0.61 7.34 0.03
C PRO A 38 0.38 8.40 0.53
N LYS A 39 0.59 8.52 1.86
CA LYS A 39 1.60 9.41 2.44
C LYS A 39 3.04 8.94 2.18
N VAL A 40 3.30 7.64 2.01
CA VAL A 40 4.66 7.12 1.73
C VAL A 40 5.03 7.30 0.27
N GLN A 41 4.11 7.04 -0.66
CA GLN A 41 4.32 7.39 -2.08
C GLN A 41 4.45 8.90 -2.27
N SER A 42 3.61 9.69 -1.60
CA SER A 42 3.69 11.16 -1.64
C SER A 42 5.02 11.68 -1.05
N ARG A 43 5.52 11.08 0.04
CA ARG A 43 6.85 11.42 0.57
C ARG A 43 8.00 11.02 -0.35
N LYS A 44 7.95 9.84 -0.98
CA LYS A 44 8.97 9.44 -1.98
C LYS A 44 8.98 10.40 -3.17
N GLN A 45 7.80 10.73 -3.71
CA GLN A 45 7.68 11.67 -4.82
C GLN A 45 8.16 13.09 -4.46
N GLN A 46 7.92 13.56 -3.22
CA GLN A 46 8.48 14.82 -2.74
C GLN A 46 9.99 14.78 -2.60
N LEU A 47 10.56 13.68 -2.09
CA LEU A 47 12.01 13.51 -1.95
C LEU A 47 12.70 13.55 -3.31
N ASP A 48 12.15 12.85 -4.31
CA ASP A 48 12.70 12.82 -5.66
C ASP A 48 12.67 14.22 -6.31
N ARG A 49 11.57 14.97 -6.14
CA ARG A 49 11.47 16.35 -6.62
C ARG A 49 12.46 17.28 -5.94
N LEU A 50 12.68 17.15 -4.63
CA LEU A 50 13.67 17.95 -3.90
C LEU A 50 15.08 17.66 -4.40
N ASN A 51 15.42 16.38 -4.60
CA ASN A 51 16.73 15.97 -5.09
C ASN A 51 17.01 16.52 -6.51
N GLU A 52 16.02 16.53 -7.39
CA GLU A 52 16.15 17.15 -8.71
C GLU A 52 16.32 18.68 -8.64
N LEU A 53 15.58 19.36 -7.76
CA LEU A 53 15.68 20.80 -7.56
C LEU A 53 17.05 21.21 -7.04
N ASP A 54 17.60 20.47 -6.06
CA ASP A 54 18.95 20.71 -5.57
C ASP A 54 19.98 20.47 -6.67
N LYS A 55 19.87 19.38 -7.42
CA LYS A 55 20.79 19.12 -8.54
C LYS A 55 20.76 20.23 -9.59
N LYS A 56 19.58 20.79 -9.89
CA LYS A 56 19.45 21.96 -10.77
C LYS A 56 20.07 23.21 -10.17
N LYS A 57 19.81 23.51 -8.89
CA LYS A 57 20.29 24.72 -8.23
C LYS A 57 21.82 24.72 -8.09
N TYR A 58 22.42 23.59 -7.70
CA TYR A 58 23.87 23.46 -7.61
C TYR A 58 24.54 23.36 -8.99
N GLY A 59 23.90 22.71 -9.98
CA GLY A 59 24.41 22.65 -11.35
C GLY A 59 24.35 24.00 -12.09
N ASP A 60 23.36 24.85 -11.78
CA ASP A 60 23.22 26.18 -12.37
C ASP A 60 24.18 27.21 -11.73
N GLN A 61 24.50 27.04 -10.43
CA GLN A 61 25.49 27.85 -9.74
C GLN A 61 26.95 27.56 -10.18
N ASP A 62 27.24 26.37 -10.70
CA ASP A 62 28.54 26.07 -11.32
C ASP A 62 28.68 26.74 -12.69
N LYS A 63 27.58 26.82 -13.47
CA LYS A 63 27.58 27.46 -14.80
C LYS A 63 27.59 28.99 -14.74
N THR A 64 26.97 29.60 -13.74
CA THR A 64 26.97 31.06 -13.55
C THR A 64 28.27 31.62 -12.99
N LYS A 65 29.14 30.78 -12.39
CA LYS A 65 30.50 31.17 -11.98
C LYS A 65 31.58 30.93 -13.06
N LYS A 66 31.21 30.31 -14.18
CA LYS A 66 32.08 29.98 -15.33
C LYS A 66 31.49 30.51 -16.65
N GLY A 67 31.00 31.75 -16.65
CA GLY A 67 30.75 32.52 -17.87
C GLY A 67 31.78 33.66 -17.98
N PRO A 68 32.33 33.92 -19.17
CA PRO A 68 33.46 34.84 -19.42
C PRO A 68 33.17 36.31 -19.08
#